data_AF-A0A377BAC7-F1
#
_entry.id   AF-A0A377BAC7-F1
#
_cell.length_a   1.000
_cell.length_b   1.000
_cell.length_c   1.000
_cell.angle_alpha   90.00
_cell.angle_beta   90.00
_cell.angle_gamma   90.00
#
_symmetry.space_group_name_H-M   'P 1'
#
loop_
_entity.id
_entity.type
_entity.pdbx_description
1 polymer ?
#
loop_
_entity_poly.entity_id
_entity_poly.type
_entity_poly.pdbx_seq_one_letter_code
_entity_poly.pdbx_strand_id
1 'polypeptide(L)' 'MAIKIDNMRNMVLKVAWQADQHQSLRTSAALAKLYCARTAMEVIDDAIQIMGGLGYTDEARVSRFWR' A
#
# COMPACT_ATOMS: atom_id res chain seq x y z
N MET A 1 9.47 1.39 6.68
CA MET A 1 8.40 0.79 5.86
C MET A 1 7.38 -0.05 6.63
N ALA A 2 7.77 -0.90 7.60
CA ALA A 2 6.84 -1.84 8.27
C ALA A 2 5.58 -1.20 8.90
N ILE A 3 5.70 -0.06 9.60
CA ILE A 3 4.56 0.67 10.18
C ILE A 3 3.54 1.08 9.13
N LYS A 4 4.00 1.55 7.95
CA LYS A 4 3.14 1.92 6.83
C LYS A 4 2.32 0.72 6.33
N ILE A 5 2.96 -0.44 6.21
CA ILE A 5 2.31 -1.69 5.78
C ILE A 5 1.26 -2.15 6.80
N ASP A 6 1.58 -2.09 8.09
CA ASP A 6 0.64 -2.49 9.14
C ASP A 6 -0.58 -1.57 9.18
N ASN A 7 -0.38 -0.25 9.06
CA ASN A 7 -1.48 0.71 8.98
C ASN A 7 -2.36 0.49 7.73
N MET A 8 -1.77 0.24 6.56
CA MET A 8 -2.53 -0.09 5.34
C MET A 8 -3.38 -1.34 5.55
N ARG A 9 -2.80 -2.41 6.12
CA ARG A 9 -3.51 -3.65 6.46
C ARG A 9 -4.68 -3.37 7.41
N ASN A 10 -4.44 -2.67 8.51
CA ASN A 10 -5.44 -2.36 9.51
C ASN A 10 -6.60 -1.53 8.91
N MET A 11 -6.28 -0.60 8.02
CA MET A 11 -7.29 0.23 7.35
C MET A 11 -8.17 -0.60 6.39
N VAL A 12 -7.57 -1.49 5.60
CA VAL A 12 -8.32 -2.39 4.70
C VAL A 12 -9.20 -3.35 5.51
N LEU A 13 -8.66 -3.98 6.55
CA LEU A 13 -9.41 -4.90 7.40
C LEU A 13 -10.55 -4.20 8.15
N LYS A 14 -10.34 -2.95 8.58
CA LYS A 14 -11.41 -2.15 9.18
C LYS A 14 -12.54 -1.89 8.19
N VAL A 15 -12.24 -1.56 6.94
CA VAL A 15 -13.27 -1.35 5.90
C VAL A 15 -14.01 -2.65 5.59
N ALA A 16 -13.29 -3.77 5.51
CA ALA A 16 -13.90 -5.08 5.32
C ALA A 16 -14.86 -5.43 6.48
N TRP A 17 -14.41 -5.23 7.72
CA TRP A 17 -15.26 -5.41 8.90
C TRP A 17 -16.50 -4.51 8.87
N GLN A 18 -16.36 -3.24 8.50
CA GLN A 18 -17.52 -2.34 8.34
C GLN A 18 -18.52 -2.85 7.30
N ALA A 19 -18.04 -3.49 6.23
CA ALA A 19 -18.88 -4.08 5.20
C ALA A 19 -19.69 -5.26 5.74
N ASP A 20 -19.04 -6.13 6.52
CA ASP A 20 -19.68 -7.28 7.18
C ASP A 20 -20.73 -6.83 8.21
N GLN A 21 -20.57 -5.65 8.81
CA GLN A 21 -21.55 -5.03 9.71
C GLN A 21 -22.64 -4.23 8.97
N HIS A 22 -22.72 -4.31 7.64
CA HIS A 22 -23.65 -3.55 6.80
C HIS A 22 -23.61 -2.03 7.03
N GLN A 23 -22.44 -1.49 7.42
CA GLN A 23 -22.25 -0.05 7.59
C GLN A 23 -21.99 0.62 6.23
N SER A 24 -22.25 1.93 6.16
CA SER A 24 -21.91 2.71 4.95
C SER A 24 -20.40 2.78 4.73
N LEU A 25 -19.96 2.35 3.55
CA LEU A 25 -18.54 2.32 3.16
C LEU A 25 -18.08 3.54 2.39
N ARG A 26 -18.99 4.47 2.06
CA ARG A 26 -18.73 5.57 1.10
C ARG A 26 -17.45 6.33 1.41
N THR A 27 -17.26 6.70 2.68
CA THR A 27 -16.09 7.46 3.12
C THR A 27 -14.92 6.56 3.44
N SER A 28 -15.13 5.48 4.19
CA SER A 28 -14.04 4.63 4.68
C SER A 28 -13.31 3.89 3.56
N ALA A 29 -14.04 3.39 2.56
CA ALA A 29 -13.43 2.76 1.38
C ALA A 29 -12.66 3.78 0.52
N ALA A 30 -13.18 5.00 0.34
CA ALA A 30 -12.49 6.05 -0.40
C ALA A 30 -11.18 6.47 0.29
N LEU A 31 -11.22 6.66 1.61
CA LEU A 31 -10.04 6.96 2.42
C LEU A 31 -9.01 5.83 2.36
N ALA A 32 -9.46 4.57 2.51
CA ALA A 32 -8.57 3.40 2.47
C ALA A 32 -7.88 3.28 1.11
N LYS A 33 -8.63 3.43 0.01
CA LYS A 33 -8.07 3.40 -1.34
C LYS A 33 -7.01 4.47 -1.55
N LEU A 34 -7.31 5.72 -1.16
CA LEU A 34 -6.38 6.83 -1.33
C LEU A 34 -5.09 6.64 -0.51
N TYR A 35 -5.24 6.26 0.76
CA TYR A 35 -4.12 6.03 1.66
C TYR A 35 -3.24 4.88 1.17
N CYS A 36 -3.83 3.71 0.91
CA CYS A 36 -3.06 2.54 0.50
C CYS A 36 -2.34 2.75 -0.83
N ALA A 37 -2.97 3.41 -1.81
CA ALA A 37 -2.33 3.67 -3.09
C ALA A 37 -1.08 4.56 -2.95
N ARG A 38 -1.18 5.65 -2.18
CA ARG A 38 -0.05 6.57 -1.97
C ARG A 38 1.05 5.94 -1.12
N THR A 39 0.66 5.34 0.00
CA THR A 39 1.60 4.75 0.95
C THR A 39 2.30 3.51 0.38
N ALA A 40 1.66 2.75 -0.51
CA ALA A 40 2.31 1.67 -1.24
C ALA A 40 3.43 2.20 -2.14
N MET A 41 3.18 3.28 -2.91
CA MET A 41 4.22 3.90 -3.73
C MET A 41 5.41 4.32 -2.88
N GLU A 42 5.20 5.05 -1.78
CA GLU A 42 6.29 5.44 -0.88
C GLU A 42 7.12 4.25 -0.36
N VAL A 43 6.48 3.10 -0.09
CA VAL A 43 7.21 1.89 0.34
C VAL A 43 8.04 1.30 -0.81
N ILE A 44 7.54 1.35 -2.04
CA ILE A 44 8.24 0.84 -3.21
C ILE A 44 9.38 1.79 -3.62
N ASP A 45 9.16 3.11 -3.57
CA ASP A 45 10.19 4.16 -3.73
C ASP A 45 11.37 3.87 -2.79
N ASP A 46 11.09 3.76 -1.49
CA ASP A 46 12.08 3.52 -0.45
C ASP A 46 12.86 2.21 -0.75
N ALA A 47 12.15 1.16 -1.19
CA ALA A 47 12.76 -0.12 -1.52
C ALA A 47 13.68 -0.06 -2.76
N ILE A 48 13.29 0.67 -3.81
CA ILE A 48 14.16 0.92 -4.97
C ILE A 48 15.41 1.68 -4.53
N GLN A 49 15.23 2.74 -3.74
CA GLN A 49 16.33 3.58 -3.30
C GLN A 49 17.36 2.78 -2.48
N ILE A 50 16.91 1.86 -1.61
CA ILE A 50 17.79 0.95 -0.87
C ILE A 50 18.57 0.02 -1.80
N MET A 51 17.95 -0.46 -2.88
CA MET A 51 18.59 -1.35 -3.86
C MET A 51 19.50 -0.60 -4.85
N GLY A 52 19.46 0.73 -4.88
CA GLY A 52 20.25 1.56 -5.78
C GLY A 52 20.01 1.21 -7.25
N GLY A 53 21.07 1.17 -8.06
CA GLY A 53 20.99 0.86 -9.49
C GLY A 53 20.33 -0.48 -9.80
N LEU A 54 20.49 -1.48 -8.93
CA LEU A 54 19.84 -2.80 -9.09
C LEU A 54 18.32 -2.68 -9.05
N GLY A 55 17.77 -1.76 -8.25
CA GLY A 55 16.33 -1.54 -8.10
C GLY A 55 15.62 -1.10 -9.39
N TYR A 56 16.36 -0.60 -10.38
CA TYR A 56 15.82 -0.21 -11.69
C TYR A 56 15.93 -1.30 -12.76
N THR A 57 16.61 -2.41 -12.48
CA THR A 57 16.78 -3.52 -13.44
C THR A 57 15.55 -4.42 -13.44
N ASP A 58 15.31 -5.10 -14.56
CA ASP A 58 14.22 -6.10 -14.67
C ASP A 58 14.51 -7.39 -13.88
N GLU A 59 15.75 -7.58 -13.40
CA GLU A 59 16.14 -8.70 -12.53
C GLU A 59 15.61 -8.53 -11.10
N ALA A 60 15.51 -7.28 -10.63
CA ALA A 60 15.01 -6.98 -9.30
C ALA A 60 13.49 -7.03 -9.27
N ARG A 61 12.91 -7.87 -8.40
CA ARG A 61 11.45 -7.95 -8.24
C ARG A 61 10.81 -6.61 -7.86
N VAL A 62 11.55 -5.72 -7.21
CA VAL A 62 11.06 -4.39 -6.78
C VAL A 62 10.68 -3.50 -7.97
N SER A 63 11.40 -3.59 -9.10
CA SER A 63 11.14 -2.76 -10.28
C SER A 63 9.78 -3.05 -10.92
N ARG A 64 9.27 -4.28 -10.74
CA ARG A 64 7.93 -4.67 -11.18
C ARG A 64 6.81 -4.06 -10.35
N PHE A 65 7.06 -3.75 -9.08
CA PHE A 65 6.06 -3.10 -8.23
C PHE A 65 6.00 -1.59 -8.47
N TRP A 66 7.06 -1.01 -9.02
CA TRP A 66 7.17 0.42 -9.29
C TRP A 66 6.36 0.90 -10.50
N ARG A 67 6.09 -0.01 -11.45
CA ARG A 67 5.34 0.23 -12.69
C ARG A 67 3.86 -0.06 -12.47
#